data_AF-A0A5C6FG56-F1
#
_entry.id   AF-A0A5C6FG56-F1
#
_cell.length_a   1.000
_cell.length_b   1.000
_cell.length_c   1.000
_cell.angle_alpha   90.00
_cell.angle_beta   90.00
_cell.angle_gamma   90.00
#
_symmetry.space_group_name_H-M   'P 1'
#
loop_
_entity.id
_entity.type
_entity.pdbx_description
1 polymer ?
#
loop_
_entity_poly.entity_id
_entity_poly.type
_entity_poly.pdbx_seq_one_letter_code
_entity_poly.pdbx_strand_id
1 'polypeptide(L)'
;MVRFLAVVSVIMVTGCKIDFPEMDPVAERKIEMEAFDLSDVPSIATPERPQSEEFCPGVDQYTVRLPVDEGQPGQASEVRVLLPQRLANGPLPDGPLPTLVMNGSGAYLFSGMSLTDEDMEPMIDYVLKGYAVIGYETDGCQPDFENDPSLTEFTQMAKDYVASKAGLVNAKRAIDYAVERFAEIDADNLYSIGHSSGGKQALLLAQHDERIRGVVAFAPACRMDIGSKMTMARMQGADTQRLINEVNRSMPITHASRSKVPMVLFHSRRDQITTSAEVIAFSLVAGKDAVAIEVKASGHGSVPVAAFEESIEWLAKQTGGMKKATDKDSVNDESVAAVATALPAPVSPGVPNAQHAFEATNVFFRSEPNASTGSNAAMNREIEKTGVRINPYANQ
;
A
#
# COMPACT_ATOMS: atom_id res chain seq x y z
N MET A 1 -16.36 54.25 -9.68
CA MET A 1 -15.70 54.19 -8.36
C MET A 1 -16.72 53.63 -7.37
N VAL A 2 -16.80 52.30 -7.25
CA VAL A 2 -17.66 51.60 -6.29
C VAL A 2 -16.82 50.46 -5.73
N ARG A 3 -16.50 50.51 -4.44
CA ARG A 3 -15.76 49.46 -3.72
C ARG A 3 -16.77 48.57 -3.00
N PHE A 4 -16.81 47.29 -3.36
CA PHE A 4 -17.54 46.25 -2.63
C PHE A 4 -16.68 45.84 -1.43
N LEU A 5 -17.23 46.00 -0.22
CA LEU A 5 -16.61 45.60 1.04
C LEU A 5 -17.05 44.15 1.32
N ALA A 6 -16.10 43.22 1.40
CA ALA A 6 -16.36 41.86 1.85
C ALA A 6 -16.54 41.87 3.37
N VAL A 7 -17.73 41.49 3.84
CA VAL A 7 -18.02 41.29 5.27
C VAL A 7 -17.54 39.90 5.66
N VAL A 8 -16.39 39.84 6.35
CA VAL A 8 -15.94 38.63 7.04
C VAL A 8 -16.63 38.62 8.41
N SER A 9 -17.65 37.78 8.55
CA SER A 9 -18.28 37.50 9.85
C SER A 9 -17.38 36.59 10.66
N VAL A 10 -16.56 37.17 11.53
CA VAL A 10 -15.86 36.44 12.60
C VAL A 10 -16.91 36.07 13.65
N ILE A 11 -17.34 34.82 13.68
CA ILE A 11 -18.13 34.28 14.80
C ILE A 11 -17.16 34.10 15.97
N MET A 12 -17.05 35.13 16.82
CA MET A 12 -16.43 35.00 18.14
C MET A 12 -17.37 34.22 19.05
N VAL A 13 -17.17 32.91 19.18
CA VAL A 13 -17.77 32.11 20.26
C VAL A 13 -17.02 32.44 21.55
N THR A 14 -17.33 33.60 22.14
CA THR A 14 -16.86 33.99 23.47
C THR A 14 -17.87 33.46 24.48
N GLY A 15 -17.46 32.48 25.30
CA GLY A 15 -18.24 32.07 26.49
C GLY A 15 -18.50 30.58 26.66
N CYS A 16 -18.33 29.74 25.63
CA CYS A 16 -18.29 28.29 25.82
C CYS A 16 -16.85 27.87 26.02
N LYS A 17 -16.47 27.50 27.26
CA LYS A 17 -15.31 26.65 27.48
C LYS A 17 -15.62 25.31 26.80
N ILE A 18 -15.13 25.16 25.57
CA ILE A 18 -14.96 23.83 25.00
C ILE A 18 -13.72 23.30 25.72
N ASP A 19 -13.96 22.55 26.80
CA ASP A 19 -12.92 21.71 27.37
C ASP A 19 -12.64 20.64 26.32
N PHE A 20 -11.64 20.91 25.47
CA PHE A 20 -11.07 19.85 24.65
C PHE A 20 -10.54 18.82 25.65
N PRO A 21 -10.97 17.56 25.58
CA PRO A 21 -10.38 16.52 26.41
C PRO A 21 -8.87 16.61 26.20
N GLU A 22 -8.13 16.66 27.31
CA GLU A 22 -6.68 16.64 27.30
C GLU A 22 -6.27 15.41 26.48
N MET A 23 -5.89 15.64 25.22
CA MET A 23 -5.42 14.56 24.36
C MET A 23 -4.05 14.21 24.90
N ASP A 24 -4.00 13.23 25.80
CA ASP A 24 -2.76 12.62 26.25
C ASP A 24 -1.99 12.18 24.99
N PRO A 25 -0.91 12.86 24.57
CA PRO A 25 -0.30 12.60 23.28
C PRO A 25 0.43 11.25 23.25
N VAL A 26 0.49 10.52 24.37
CA VAL A 26 1.31 9.31 24.54
C VAL A 26 0.60 8.22 25.35
N ALA A 27 -0.48 8.49 26.08
CA ALA A 27 -1.35 7.43 26.63
C ALA A 27 -2.46 6.99 25.66
N GLU A 28 -2.13 6.90 24.36
CA GLU A 28 -2.67 5.81 23.56
C GLU A 28 -2.26 4.53 24.29
N ARG A 29 -3.14 4.05 25.18
CA ARG A 29 -3.03 2.70 25.77
C ARG A 29 -2.60 1.79 24.62
N LYS A 30 -1.57 0.96 24.86
CA LYS A 30 -1.28 -0.22 24.06
C LYS A 30 -2.52 -1.13 24.06
N ILE A 31 -3.56 -0.73 23.33
CA ILE A 31 -4.61 -1.61 22.91
C ILE A 31 -4.01 -2.25 21.68
N GLU A 32 -3.04 -3.14 21.93
CA GLU A 32 -2.64 -4.12 20.92
C GLU A 32 -3.92 -4.89 20.64
N MET A 33 -4.51 -4.62 19.48
CA MET A 33 -5.66 -5.36 19.04
C MET A 33 -5.20 -6.80 18.79
N GLU A 34 -6.14 -7.74 18.93
CA GLU A 34 -5.86 -9.13 18.60
C GLU A 34 -5.44 -9.21 17.12
N ALA A 35 -4.37 -9.95 16.81
CA ALA A 35 -3.97 -10.18 15.43
C ALA A 35 -5.08 -10.92 14.68
N PHE A 36 -5.17 -10.76 13.35
CA PHE A 36 -6.05 -11.64 12.58
C PHE A 36 -5.50 -13.07 12.63
N ASP A 37 -6.30 -14.01 13.10
CA ASP A 37 -5.97 -15.42 13.00
C ASP A 37 -6.19 -15.87 11.56
N LEU A 38 -5.14 -16.37 10.89
CA LEU A 38 -5.23 -16.90 9.53
C LEU A 38 -5.14 -18.44 9.50
N SER A 39 -5.02 -19.08 10.67
CA SER A 39 -4.85 -20.54 10.78
C SER A 39 -6.14 -21.31 10.47
N ASP A 40 -7.28 -20.65 10.57
CA ASP A 40 -8.62 -21.18 10.27
C ASP A 40 -9.03 -20.99 8.80
N VAL A 41 -8.22 -20.30 7.98
CA VAL A 41 -8.54 -20.03 6.58
C VAL A 41 -8.44 -21.33 5.79
N PRO A 42 -9.55 -21.87 5.26
CA PRO A 42 -9.52 -23.12 4.53
C PRO A 42 -8.69 -23.00 3.25
N SER A 43 -7.95 -24.05 2.93
CA SER A 43 -7.37 -24.22 1.61
C SER A 43 -8.49 -24.28 0.57
N ILE A 44 -8.25 -23.66 -0.58
CA ILE A 44 -9.15 -23.72 -1.73
C ILE A 44 -8.58 -24.66 -2.80
N ALA A 45 -9.43 -25.12 -3.71
CA ALA A 45 -8.95 -25.76 -4.92
C ALA A 45 -8.12 -24.76 -5.74
N THR A 46 -6.86 -25.07 -5.99
CA THR A 46 -5.99 -24.27 -6.85
C THR A 46 -6.25 -24.66 -8.30
N PRO A 47 -6.67 -23.71 -9.17
CA PRO A 47 -6.81 -23.98 -10.59
C PRO A 47 -5.45 -24.33 -11.21
N GLU A 48 -5.47 -24.91 -12.41
CA GLU A 48 -4.24 -25.11 -13.17
C GLU A 48 -3.59 -23.76 -13.56
N ARG A 49 -2.27 -23.77 -13.80
CA ARG A 49 -1.55 -22.59 -14.31
C ARG A 49 -2.16 -22.18 -15.66
N PRO A 50 -2.63 -20.93 -15.83
CA PRO A 50 -3.18 -20.47 -17.10
C PRO A 50 -2.07 -20.34 -18.15
N GLN A 51 -2.46 -20.18 -19.41
CA GLN A 51 -1.52 -19.82 -20.45
C GLN A 51 -0.94 -18.42 -20.19
N SER A 52 0.35 -18.23 -20.45
CA SER A 52 0.98 -16.90 -20.38
C SER A 52 0.50 -15.99 -21.50
N GLU A 53 0.41 -14.71 -21.17
CA GLU A 53 0.24 -13.62 -22.13
C GLU A 53 1.43 -12.68 -21.99
N GLU A 54 1.96 -12.17 -23.11
CA GLU A 54 2.99 -11.14 -23.07
C GLU A 54 2.36 -9.84 -22.55
N PHE A 55 2.82 -9.37 -21.39
CA PHE A 55 2.33 -8.13 -20.78
C PHE A 55 3.04 -6.92 -21.40
N CYS A 56 4.36 -7.01 -21.51
CA CYS A 56 5.23 -6.11 -22.26
C CYS A 56 6.48 -6.89 -22.69
N PRO A 57 7.34 -6.33 -23.57
CA PRO A 57 8.54 -7.04 -24.01
C PRO A 57 9.42 -7.44 -22.83
N GLY A 58 9.66 -8.74 -22.67
CA GLY A 58 10.45 -9.28 -21.57
C GLY A 58 9.67 -9.69 -20.32
N VAL A 59 8.33 -9.52 -20.29
CA VAL A 59 7.48 -9.86 -19.13
C VAL A 59 6.24 -10.63 -19.56
N ASP A 60 6.06 -11.82 -18.98
CA ASP A 60 4.83 -12.61 -19.11
C ASP A 60 3.91 -12.36 -17.92
N GLN A 61 2.60 -12.27 -18.19
CA GLN A 61 1.53 -12.25 -17.20
C GLN A 61 0.71 -13.54 -17.24
N TYR A 62 0.29 -13.97 -16.06
CA TYR A 62 -0.63 -15.08 -15.85
C TYR A 62 -1.78 -14.59 -14.99
N THR A 63 -3.00 -14.60 -15.54
CA THR A 63 -4.20 -14.15 -14.83
C THR A 63 -5.11 -15.32 -14.51
N VAL A 64 -5.52 -15.43 -13.25
CA VAL A 64 -6.46 -16.46 -12.81
C VAL A 64 -7.44 -15.88 -11.80
N ARG A 65 -8.67 -16.40 -11.76
CA ARG A 65 -9.62 -16.11 -10.70
C ARG A 65 -9.72 -17.31 -9.75
N LEU A 66 -9.34 -17.10 -8.50
CA LEU A 66 -9.37 -18.14 -7.48
C LEU A 66 -10.81 -18.35 -6.98
N PRO A 67 -11.36 -19.57 -7.04
CA PRO A 67 -12.71 -19.83 -6.54
C PRO A 67 -12.73 -19.83 -5.01
N VAL A 68 -13.90 -19.52 -4.44
CA VAL A 68 -14.16 -19.64 -3.01
C VAL A 68 -15.49 -20.36 -2.83
N ASP A 69 -15.46 -21.47 -2.08
CA ASP A 69 -16.67 -22.24 -1.79
C ASP A 69 -17.63 -21.45 -0.90
N GLU A 70 -18.92 -21.73 -1.03
CA GLU A 70 -19.95 -21.10 -0.22
C GLU A 70 -19.67 -21.27 1.29
N GLY A 71 -19.76 -20.17 2.04
CA GLY A 71 -19.54 -20.15 3.49
C GLY A 71 -18.08 -20.06 3.93
N GLN A 72 -17.11 -20.14 3.01
CA GLN A 72 -15.72 -19.80 3.33
C GLN A 72 -15.53 -18.26 3.42
N PRO A 73 -14.56 -17.78 4.21
CA PRO A 73 -14.27 -16.35 4.25
C PRO A 73 -13.77 -15.87 2.91
N GLY A 74 -14.15 -14.63 2.59
CA GLY A 74 -13.78 -13.90 1.38
C GLY A 74 -14.52 -14.29 0.10
N GLN A 75 -14.17 -13.66 -1.00
CA GLN A 75 -14.82 -13.82 -2.31
C GLN A 75 -13.83 -14.33 -3.37
N ALA A 76 -14.38 -14.78 -4.49
CA ALA A 76 -13.58 -15.14 -5.65
C ALA A 76 -12.79 -13.92 -6.13
N SER A 77 -11.47 -14.03 -6.19
CA SER A 77 -10.55 -12.91 -6.42
C SER A 77 -9.60 -13.22 -7.57
N GLU A 78 -9.28 -12.19 -8.34
CA GLU A 78 -8.25 -12.27 -9.36
C GLU A 78 -6.85 -12.26 -8.73
N VAL A 79 -5.99 -13.10 -9.27
CA VAL A 79 -4.56 -13.17 -8.99
C VAL A 79 -3.82 -13.04 -10.31
N ARG A 80 -2.81 -12.18 -10.33
CA ARG A 80 -1.92 -11.98 -11.45
C ARG A 80 -0.50 -12.33 -11.03
N VAL A 81 0.18 -13.13 -11.85
CA VAL A 81 1.61 -13.41 -11.66
C VAL A 81 2.38 -12.82 -12.82
N LEU A 82 3.37 -11.97 -12.53
CA LEU A 82 4.33 -11.50 -13.53
C LEU A 82 5.65 -12.26 -13.37
N LEU A 83 6.18 -12.75 -14.48
CA LEU A 83 7.48 -13.41 -14.56
C LEU A 83 8.32 -12.78 -15.67
N PRO A 84 9.64 -12.74 -15.52
CA PRO A 84 10.50 -12.37 -16.64
C PRO A 84 10.33 -13.43 -17.74
N GLN A 85 10.09 -12.98 -18.97
CA GLN A 85 10.10 -13.88 -20.12
C GLN A 85 11.43 -14.62 -20.15
N ARG A 86 11.37 -15.90 -20.54
CA ARG A 86 12.55 -16.55 -21.06
C ARG A 86 12.98 -15.76 -22.28
N LEU A 87 14.00 -14.93 -22.14
CA LEU A 87 14.59 -14.24 -23.29
C LEU A 87 14.80 -15.29 -24.37
N ALA A 88 14.37 -15.01 -25.59
CA ALA A 88 14.52 -15.93 -26.72
C ALA A 88 15.96 -16.45 -26.90
N ASN A 89 16.95 -15.76 -26.31
CA ASN A 89 18.37 -16.09 -26.37
C ASN A 89 19.09 -16.13 -25.00
N GLY A 90 18.39 -16.14 -23.86
CA GLY A 90 19.03 -16.11 -22.54
C GLY A 90 18.42 -17.13 -21.57
N PRO A 91 19.20 -17.82 -20.73
CA PRO A 91 18.65 -18.65 -19.66
C PRO A 91 17.89 -17.77 -18.66
N LEU A 92 16.85 -18.33 -18.03
CA LEU A 92 16.32 -17.75 -16.80
C LEU A 92 17.47 -17.63 -15.77
N PRO A 93 17.36 -16.72 -14.79
CA PRO A 93 18.19 -16.83 -13.60
C PRO A 93 18.14 -18.29 -13.11
N ASP A 94 19.31 -18.87 -12.83
CA ASP A 94 19.39 -20.25 -12.35
C ASP A 94 18.66 -20.36 -11.00
N GLY A 95 17.41 -20.83 -11.03
CA GLY A 95 16.62 -21.17 -9.85
C GLY A 95 15.38 -20.30 -9.62
N PRO A 96 14.66 -20.55 -8.51
CA PRO A 96 13.49 -19.77 -8.11
C PRO A 96 13.82 -18.29 -7.86
N LEU A 97 12.88 -17.41 -8.17
CA LEU A 97 13.01 -15.96 -8.09
C LEU A 97 12.50 -15.43 -6.75
N PRO A 98 13.20 -14.47 -6.12
CA PRO A 98 12.61 -13.71 -5.03
C PRO A 98 11.33 -13.03 -5.53
N THR A 99 10.28 -13.03 -4.71
CA THR A 99 8.93 -12.70 -5.17
C THR A 99 8.34 -11.55 -4.37
N LEU A 100 7.76 -10.58 -5.07
CA LEU A 100 7.05 -9.45 -4.49
C LEU A 100 5.55 -9.73 -4.48
N VAL A 101 4.89 -9.53 -3.35
CA VAL A 101 3.45 -9.69 -3.16
C VAL A 101 2.82 -8.31 -3.01
N MET A 102 1.91 -7.96 -3.91
CA MET A 102 1.33 -6.62 -3.98
C MET A 102 -0.20 -6.63 -4.09
N ASN A 103 -0.81 -5.55 -3.60
CA ASN A 103 -2.22 -5.22 -3.83
C ASN A 103 -2.30 -3.82 -4.46
N GLY A 104 -3.31 -3.60 -5.29
CA GLY A 104 -3.55 -2.31 -5.95
C GLY A 104 -3.69 -1.14 -4.98
N SER A 105 -3.52 0.07 -5.51
CA SER A 105 -3.58 1.30 -4.71
C SER A 105 -4.84 2.12 -5.00
N GLY A 106 -5.25 2.98 -4.06
CA GLY A 106 -6.38 3.91 -4.27
C GLY A 106 -7.71 3.48 -3.65
N ALA A 107 -7.75 2.36 -2.93
CA ALA A 107 -8.93 1.96 -2.15
C ALA A 107 -9.16 2.86 -0.94
N TYR A 108 -10.42 2.93 -0.49
CA TYR A 108 -10.73 3.50 0.81
C TYR A 108 -10.08 2.66 1.92
N LEU A 109 -9.72 3.29 3.04
CA LEU A 109 -9.04 2.60 4.14
C LEU A 109 -9.90 1.53 4.85
N PHE A 110 -11.18 1.44 4.48
CA PHE A 110 -12.16 0.48 5.00
C PHE A 110 -12.70 -0.46 3.92
N SER A 111 -12.12 -0.48 2.71
CA SER A 111 -12.59 -1.29 1.59
C SER A 111 -11.45 -2.06 0.93
N GLY A 112 -11.80 -2.97 0.02
CA GLY A 112 -10.85 -3.66 -0.84
C GLY A 112 -10.55 -2.90 -2.14
N MET A 113 -9.72 -3.53 -2.98
CA MET A 113 -9.22 -3.01 -4.25
C MET A 113 -9.19 -4.11 -5.31
N SER A 114 -9.73 -3.81 -6.49
CA SER A 114 -9.58 -4.65 -7.68
C SER A 114 -8.22 -4.41 -8.34
N LEU A 115 -7.74 -5.39 -9.10
CA LEU A 115 -6.49 -5.25 -9.85
C LEU A 115 -6.77 -4.74 -11.25
N THR A 116 -5.96 -3.79 -11.68
CA THR A 116 -5.95 -3.28 -13.04
C THR A 116 -4.57 -3.42 -13.66
N ASP A 117 -4.46 -3.23 -14.97
CA ASP A 117 -3.14 -3.16 -15.62
C ASP A 117 -2.31 -1.99 -15.08
N GLU A 118 -2.95 -0.87 -14.72
CA GLU A 118 -2.28 0.31 -14.12
C GLU A 118 -1.64 0.00 -12.77
N ASP A 119 -2.23 -0.92 -11.98
CA ASP A 119 -1.64 -1.37 -10.73
C ASP A 119 -0.41 -2.27 -10.96
N MET A 120 -0.39 -3.03 -12.06
CA MET A 120 0.68 -3.96 -12.39
C MET A 120 1.84 -3.30 -13.14
N GLU A 121 1.59 -2.24 -13.92
CA GLU A 121 2.59 -1.55 -14.74
C GLU A 121 3.84 -1.10 -13.95
N PRO A 122 3.73 -0.49 -12.75
CA PRO A 122 4.90 -0.10 -11.96
C PRO A 122 5.77 -1.29 -11.50
N MET A 123 5.24 -2.52 -11.56
CA MET A 123 5.96 -3.72 -11.16
C MET A 123 6.84 -4.30 -12.28
N ILE A 124 6.65 -3.86 -13.53
CA ILE A 124 7.46 -4.30 -14.68
C ILE A 124 8.95 -4.13 -14.39
N ASP A 125 9.36 -2.99 -13.86
CA ASP A 125 10.77 -2.72 -13.60
C ASP A 125 11.36 -3.68 -12.56
N TYR A 126 10.58 -4.10 -11.55
CA TYR A 126 11.02 -5.13 -10.60
C TYR A 126 11.18 -6.49 -11.30
N VAL A 127 10.25 -6.84 -12.19
CA VAL A 127 10.35 -8.09 -12.96
C VAL A 127 11.61 -8.11 -13.83
N LEU A 128 11.89 -7.00 -14.52
CA LEU A 128 13.11 -6.83 -15.32
C LEU A 128 14.39 -6.85 -14.48
N LYS A 129 14.30 -6.56 -13.17
CA LYS A 129 15.41 -6.72 -12.22
C LYS A 129 15.54 -8.12 -11.65
N GLY A 130 14.70 -9.08 -12.03
CA GLY A 130 14.81 -10.48 -11.64
C GLY A 130 13.92 -10.90 -10.47
N TYR A 131 12.85 -10.14 -10.21
CA TYR A 131 11.82 -10.54 -9.25
C TYR A 131 10.64 -11.20 -9.96
N ALA A 132 9.98 -12.15 -9.30
CA ALA A 132 8.60 -12.49 -9.65
C ALA A 132 7.64 -11.54 -8.91
N VAL A 133 6.43 -11.36 -9.42
CA VAL A 133 5.41 -10.52 -8.78
C VAL A 133 4.09 -11.26 -8.69
N ILE A 134 3.45 -11.23 -7.52
CA ILE A 134 2.09 -11.73 -7.27
C ILE A 134 1.22 -10.52 -6.94
N GLY A 135 0.34 -10.14 -7.85
CA GLY A 135 -0.77 -9.22 -7.61
C GLY A 135 -2.01 -9.97 -7.16
N TYR A 136 -2.74 -9.44 -6.16
CA TYR A 136 -4.04 -9.97 -5.75
C TYR A 136 -5.09 -8.88 -5.48
N GLU A 137 -6.36 -9.18 -5.75
CA GLU A 137 -7.51 -8.37 -5.35
C GLU A 137 -7.84 -8.53 -3.86
N THR A 138 -8.47 -7.53 -3.25
CA THR A 138 -9.01 -7.63 -1.89
C THR A 138 -10.51 -7.38 -1.88
N ASP A 139 -11.25 -8.11 -1.05
CA ASP A 139 -12.72 -8.04 -1.07
C ASP A 139 -13.27 -6.70 -0.60
N GLY A 140 -14.46 -6.37 -1.10
CA GLY A 140 -15.11 -5.09 -0.85
C GLY A 140 -14.62 -3.97 -1.76
N CYS A 141 -14.24 -4.30 -2.99
CA CYS A 141 -13.87 -3.34 -4.02
C CYS A 141 -14.98 -2.32 -4.28
N GLN A 142 -14.60 -1.12 -4.68
CA GLN A 142 -15.55 -0.15 -5.23
C GLN A 142 -16.16 -0.72 -6.51
N PRO A 143 -17.50 -0.69 -6.67
CA PRO A 143 -18.16 -1.29 -7.84
C PRO A 143 -17.89 -0.51 -9.13
N ASP A 144 -17.67 0.81 -9.02
CA ASP A 144 -17.49 1.71 -10.14
C ASP A 144 -16.64 2.92 -9.71
N PHE A 145 -15.50 3.15 -10.34
CA PHE A 145 -14.60 4.28 -10.06
C PHE A 145 -15.07 5.60 -10.67
N GLU A 146 -16.07 5.60 -11.56
CA GLU A 146 -16.64 6.80 -12.15
C GLU A 146 -17.65 7.49 -11.23
N ASN A 147 -18.23 6.74 -10.28
CA ASN A 147 -19.29 7.22 -9.40
C ASN A 147 -18.92 7.07 -7.92
N ASP A 148 -19.29 8.08 -7.12
CA ASP A 148 -19.15 8.00 -5.66
C ASP A 148 -20.09 6.92 -5.10
N PRO A 149 -19.59 5.97 -4.29
CA PRO A 149 -20.45 4.96 -3.68
C PRO A 149 -21.50 5.57 -2.75
N SER A 150 -22.71 5.01 -2.76
CA SER A 150 -23.73 5.30 -1.77
C SER A 150 -23.32 4.81 -0.37
N LEU A 151 -23.99 5.30 0.68
CA LEU A 151 -23.75 4.79 2.05
C LEU A 151 -24.04 3.29 2.19
N THR A 152 -24.98 2.76 1.42
CA THR A 152 -25.29 1.32 1.39
C THR A 152 -24.14 0.53 0.76
N GLU A 153 -23.59 1.00 -0.36
CA GLU A 153 -22.44 0.38 -1.00
C GLU A 153 -21.20 0.46 -0.11
N PHE A 154 -20.91 1.61 0.50
CA PHE A 154 -19.84 1.73 1.48
C PHE A 154 -19.99 0.73 2.64
N THR A 155 -21.21 0.56 3.14
CA THR A 155 -21.48 -0.41 4.21
C THR A 155 -21.21 -1.84 3.75
N GLN A 156 -21.56 -2.18 2.51
CA GLN A 156 -21.31 -3.51 1.95
C GLN A 156 -19.81 -3.75 1.70
N MET A 157 -19.12 -2.78 1.09
CA MET A 157 -17.67 -2.80 0.87
C MET A 157 -16.92 -3.07 2.18
N ALA A 158 -17.28 -2.34 3.25
CA ALA A 158 -16.65 -2.52 4.56
C ALA A 158 -16.96 -3.90 5.18
N LYS A 159 -18.17 -4.42 4.99
CA LYS A 159 -18.53 -5.77 5.46
C LYS A 159 -17.71 -6.85 4.75
N ASP A 160 -17.59 -6.77 3.44
CA ASP A 160 -16.83 -7.74 2.64
C ASP A 160 -15.33 -7.66 2.97
N TYR A 161 -14.80 -6.45 3.11
CA TYR A 161 -13.43 -6.22 3.56
C TYR A 161 -13.14 -6.79 4.95
N VAL A 162 -14.05 -6.61 5.91
CA VAL A 162 -13.91 -7.20 7.26
C VAL A 162 -14.05 -8.72 7.21
N ALA A 163 -14.98 -9.24 6.41
CA ALA A 163 -15.21 -10.69 6.27
C ALA A 163 -13.99 -11.42 5.69
N SER A 164 -13.21 -10.75 4.83
CA SER A 164 -11.94 -11.26 4.28
C SER A 164 -10.74 -11.03 5.20
N LYS A 165 -10.98 -10.62 6.45
CA LYS A 165 -9.95 -10.24 7.42
C LYS A 165 -9.04 -9.17 6.85
N ALA A 166 -9.64 -8.10 6.34
CA ALA A 166 -8.96 -6.99 5.72
C ALA A 166 -8.09 -7.39 4.51
N GLY A 167 -8.61 -8.30 3.67
CA GLY A 167 -7.91 -8.79 2.48
C GLY A 167 -6.78 -9.79 2.75
N LEU A 168 -6.49 -10.14 4.01
CA LEU A 168 -5.45 -11.12 4.33
C LEU A 168 -5.79 -12.54 3.85
N VAL A 169 -7.08 -12.88 3.81
CA VAL A 169 -7.54 -14.15 3.23
C VAL A 169 -7.22 -14.22 1.74
N ASN A 170 -7.46 -13.13 1.00
CA ASN A 170 -7.12 -13.05 -0.42
C ASN A 170 -5.61 -13.19 -0.64
N ALA A 171 -4.80 -12.44 0.13
CA ALA A 171 -3.35 -12.47 0.05
C ALA A 171 -2.79 -13.89 0.28
N LYS A 172 -3.25 -14.56 1.36
CA LYS A 172 -2.82 -15.91 1.69
C LYS A 172 -3.11 -16.89 0.55
N ARG A 173 -4.32 -16.85 -0.02
CA ARG A 173 -4.72 -17.72 -1.13
C ARG A 173 -3.94 -17.44 -2.41
N ALA A 174 -3.66 -16.17 -2.70
CA ALA A 174 -2.83 -15.78 -3.84
C ALA A 174 -1.41 -16.33 -3.71
N ILE A 175 -0.80 -16.22 -2.53
CA ILE A 175 0.53 -16.80 -2.26
C ILE A 175 0.48 -18.32 -2.35
N ASP A 176 -0.51 -18.97 -1.73
CA ASP A 176 -0.67 -20.43 -1.74
C ASP A 176 -0.77 -20.95 -3.19
N TYR A 177 -1.61 -20.31 -4.02
CA TYR A 177 -1.72 -20.63 -5.44
C TYR A 177 -0.41 -20.43 -6.20
N ALA A 178 0.23 -19.27 -6.03
CA ALA A 178 1.41 -18.91 -6.81
C ALA A 178 2.59 -19.83 -6.48
N VAL A 179 2.85 -20.10 -5.20
CA VAL A 179 3.91 -21.02 -4.76
C VAL A 179 3.64 -22.45 -5.25
N GLU A 180 2.38 -22.88 -5.30
CA GLU A 180 2.05 -24.23 -5.77
C GLU A 180 2.20 -24.39 -7.29
N ARG A 181 1.82 -23.36 -8.07
CA ARG A 181 1.66 -23.47 -9.54
C ARG A 181 2.82 -22.89 -10.36
N PHE A 182 3.73 -22.15 -9.73
CA PHE A 182 4.87 -21.53 -10.40
C PHE A 182 6.17 -21.96 -9.72
N ALA A 183 6.84 -22.95 -10.32
CA ALA A 183 8.13 -23.43 -9.84
C ALA A 183 9.24 -22.36 -9.91
N GLU A 184 8.99 -21.28 -10.66
CA GLU A 184 9.82 -20.09 -10.74
C GLU A 184 9.76 -19.22 -9.47
N ILE A 185 8.80 -19.42 -8.57
CA ILE A 185 8.65 -18.61 -7.35
C ILE A 185 9.45 -19.22 -6.19
N ASP A 186 10.28 -18.40 -5.56
CA ASP A 186 10.99 -18.77 -4.33
C ASP A 186 10.10 -18.53 -3.10
N ALA A 187 9.51 -19.61 -2.61
CA ALA A 187 8.65 -19.59 -1.42
C ALA A 187 9.37 -19.14 -0.13
N ASP A 188 10.71 -19.21 -0.09
CA ASP A 188 11.50 -18.79 1.07
C ASP A 188 11.85 -17.29 1.03
N ASN A 189 11.66 -16.63 -0.12
CA ASN A 189 12.02 -15.25 -0.40
C ASN A 189 10.82 -14.42 -0.88
N LEU A 190 9.73 -14.44 -0.12
CA LEU A 190 8.55 -13.59 -0.34
C LEU A 190 8.71 -12.25 0.36
N TYR A 191 8.44 -11.15 -0.35
CA TYR A 191 8.44 -9.79 0.19
C TYR A 191 7.11 -9.15 -0.14
N SER A 192 6.62 -8.24 0.70
CA SER A 192 5.42 -7.47 0.37
C SER A 192 5.79 -6.06 -0.08
N ILE A 193 5.05 -5.53 -1.05
CA ILE A 193 5.29 -4.20 -1.61
C ILE A 193 3.96 -3.50 -1.89
N GLY A 194 3.91 -2.18 -1.70
CA GLY A 194 2.74 -1.41 -2.09
C GLY A 194 2.83 0.08 -1.82
N HIS A 195 1.92 0.83 -2.45
CA HIS A 195 1.77 2.27 -2.31
C HIS A 195 0.44 2.62 -1.63
N SER A 196 0.41 3.63 -0.75
CA SER A 196 -0.85 4.13 -0.16
C SER A 196 -1.68 3.03 0.55
N SER A 197 -2.90 2.74 0.08
CA SER A 197 -3.72 1.60 0.53
C SER A 197 -3.08 0.23 0.23
N GLY A 198 -2.36 0.09 -0.89
CA GLY A 198 -1.54 -1.09 -1.16
C GLY A 198 -0.36 -1.18 -0.19
N GLY A 199 0.21 -0.04 0.22
CA GLY A 199 1.24 0.05 1.26
C GLY A 199 0.71 -0.34 2.64
N LYS A 200 -0.52 0.07 2.98
CA LYS A 200 -1.26 -0.43 4.14
C LYS A 200 -1.34 -1.95 4.10
N GLN A 201 -1.76 -2.51 2.96
CA GLN A 201 -1.94 -3.94 2.81
C GLN A 201 -0.62 -4.71 2.89
N ALA A 202 0.47 -4.18 2.32
CA ALA A 202 1.81 -4.77 2.42
C ALA A 202 2.29 -4.86 3.88
N LEU A 203 2.16 -3.77 4.64
CA LEU A 203 2.49 -3.77 6.06
C LEU A 203 1.63 -4.77 6.84
N LEU A 204 0.32 -4.79 6.58
CA LEU A 204 -0.60 -5.69 7.27
C LEU A 204 -0.28 -7.16 6.97
N LEU A 205 0.02 -7.50 5.72
CA LEU A 205 0.40 -8.85 5.30
C LEU A 205 1.66 -9.32 6.03
N ALA A 206 2.70 -8.49 6.08
CA ALA A 206 3.95 -8.83 6.77
C ALA A 206 3.81 -9.00 8.29
N GLN A 207 2.78 -8.42 8.89
CA GLN A 207 2.45 -8.59 10.30
C GLN A 207 1.71 -9.90 10.60
N HIS A 208 1.14 -10.55 9.59
CA HIS A 208 0.20 -11.68 9.76
C HIS A 208 0.58 -12.95 8.99
N ASP A 209 1.48 -12.87 8.00
CA ASP A 209 1.96 -14.03 7.25
C ASP A 209 3.47 -14.22 7.46
N GLU A 210 3.84 -15.30 8.16
CA GLU A 210 5.23 -15.59 8.56
C GLU A 210 6.16 -15.93 7.38
N ARG A 211 5.60 -16.15 6.18
CA ARG A 211 6.39 -16.39 4.97
C ARG A 211 7.01 -15.10 4.43
N ILE A 212 6.43 -13.94 4.75
CA ILE A 212 6.96 -12.65 4.31
C ILE A 212 8.29 -12.38 5.04
N ARG A 213 9.33 -12.07 4.28
CA ARG A 213 10.69 -11.82 4.75
C ARG A 213 11.05 -10.35 4.87
N GLY A 214 10.25 -9.46 4.28
CA GLY A 214 10.43 -8.02 4.39
C GLY A 214 9.35 -7.21 3.68
N VAL A 215 9.39 -5.89 3.88
CA VAL A 215 8.39 -4.96 3.33
C VAL A 215 9.04 -3.73 2.70
N VAL A 216 8.52 -3.37 1.52
CA VAL A 216 8.74 -2.07 0.88
C VAL A 216 7.41 -1.33 0.84
N ALA A 217 7.28 -0.22 1.56
CA ALA A 217 6.04 0.54 1.60
C ALA A 217 6.24 1.99 1.15
N PHE A 218 5.55 2.42 0.11
CA PHE A 218 5.59 3.78 -0.40
C PHE A 218 4.39 4.57 0.10
N ALA A 219 4.63 5.67 0.83
CA ALA A 219 3.56 6.51 1.35
C ALA A 219 2.41 5.69 1.99
N PRO A 220 2.69 4.72 2.88
CA PRO A 220 1.65 3.81 3.35
C PRO A 220 0.65 4.52 4.25
N ALA A 221 -0.63 4.16 4.10
CA ALA A 221 -1.65 4.53 5.08
C ALA A 221 -1.52 3.62 6.31
N CYS A 222 -0.91 4.12 7.38
CA CYS A 222 -0.69 3.38 8.62
C CYS A 222 -1.86 3.53 9.61
N ARG A 223 -2.69 4.57 9.44
CA ARG A 223 -3.83 4.95 10.30
C ARG A 223 -5.04 5.33 9.46
N MET A 224 -6.22 5.21 10.07
CA MET A 224 -7.45 5.66 9.42
C MET A 224 -7.56 7.18 9.49
N ASP A 225 -7.69 7.81 8.32
CA ASP A 225 -7.84 9.25 8.18
C ASP A 225 -9.22 9.73 8.68
N ILE A 226 -9.34 11.05 8.86
CA ILE A 226 -10.56 11.67 9.39
C ILE A 226 -11.74 11.56 8.41
N GLY A 227 -11.49 11.64 7.10
CA GLY A 227 -12.51 11.48 6.07
C GLY A 227 -13.11 10.07 6.12
N SER A 228 -12.25 9.04 6.12
CA SER A 228 -12.68 7.65 6.28
C SER A 228 -13.48 7.44 7.57
N LYS A 229 -13.02 7.98 8.71
CA LYS A 229 -13.75 7.92 10.00
C LYS A 229 -15.15 8.54 9.88
N MET A 230 -15.25 9.71 9.26
CA MET A 230 -16.53 10.41 9.09
C MET A 230 -17.47 9.66 8.15
N THR A 231 -16.96 9.09 7.07
CA THR A 231 -17.75 8.24 6.16
C THR A 231 -18.28 7.00 6.89
N MET A 232 -17.42 6.30 7.64
CA MET A 232 -17.84 5.15 8.43
C MET A 232 -18.87 5.50 9.50
N ALA A 233 -18.72 6.63 10.18
CA ALA A 233 -19.68 7.09 11.19
C ALA A 233 -21.08 7.39 10.61
N ARG A 234 -21.19 7.59 9.30
CA ARG A 234 -22.46 7.79 8.58
C ARG A 234 -23.08 6.49 8.08
N MET A 235 -22.34 5.38 8.08
CA MET A 235 -22.88 4.07 7.71
C MET A 235 -23.99 3.65 8.69
N GLN A 236 -25.12 3.17 8.16
CA GLN A 236 -26.27 2.77 8.97
C GLN A 236 -26.29 1.26 9.19
N GLY A 237 -26.70 0.81 10.38
CA GLY A 237 -26.88 -0.61 10.68
C GLY A 237 -26.68 -0.93 12.16
N ALA A 238 -27.25 -2.05 12.61
CA ALA A 238 -27.10 -2.51 13.99
C ALA A 238 -25.63 -2.83 14.35
N ASP A 239 -24.80 -3.16 13.35
CA ASP A 239 -23.41 -3.60 13.54
C ASP A 239 -22.36 -2.51 13.22
N THR A 240 -22.74 -1.26 12.94
CA THR A 240 -21.80 -0.20 12.51
C THR A 240 -20.62 -0.05 13.47
N GLN A 241 -20.85 -0.09 14.79
CA GLN A 241 -19.76 0.07 15.76
C GLN A 241 -18.76 -1.11 15.71
N ARG A 242 -19.26 -2.33 15.52
CA ARG A 242 -18.41 -3.52 15.35
C ARG A 242 -17.58 -3.37 14.07
N LEU A 243 -18.21 -2.95 12.99
CA LEU A 243 -17.54 -2.73 11.70
C LEU A 243 -16.43 -1.67 11.80
N ILE A 244 -16.70 -0.54 12.46
CA ILE A 244 -15.68 0.49 12.75
C ILE A 244 -14.51 -0.10 13.56
N ASN A 245 -14.79 -0.94 14.57
CA ASN A 245 -13.74 -1.56 15.37
C ASN A 245 -12.87 -2.52 14.54
N GLU A 246 -13.48 -3.36 13.69
CA GLU A 246 -12.74 -4.29 12.84
C GLU A 246 -11.95 -3.58 11.72
N VAL A 247 -12.48 -2.48 11.17
CA VAL A 247 -11.70 -1.66 10.24
C VAL A 247 -10.54 -0.98 10.95
N ASN A 248 -10.72 -0.44 12.14
CA ASN A 248 -9.61 0.11 12.91
C ASN A 248 -8.55 -0.96 13.21
N ARG A 249 -8.98 -2.21 13.50
CA ARG A 249 -8.08 -3.38 13.63
C ARG A 249 -7.30 -3.67 12.36
N SER A 250 -7.79 -3.28 11.18
CA SER A 250 -7.07 -3.44 9.91
C SER A 250 -5.97 -2.40 9.65
N MET A 251 -5.83 -1.40 10.52
CA MET A 251 -4.80 -0.37 10.34
C MET A 251 -3.43 -0.90 10.80
N PRO A 252 -2.36 -0.82 9.98
CA PRO A 252 -1.06 -1.39 10.33
C PRO A 252 -0.50 -0.94 11.67
N ILE A 253 -0.78 0.32 12.08
CA ILE A 253 -0.29 0.84 13.36
C ILE A 253 -0.76 0.01 14.57
N THR A 254 -1.93 -0.64 14.50
CA THR A 254 -2.45 -1.45 15.61
C THR A 254 -1.66 -2.73 15.85
N HIS A 255 -0.85 -3.12 14.87
CA HIS A 255 -0.01 -4.32 14.88
C HIS A 255 1.48 -4.00 14.73
N ALA A 256 1.87 -2.72 14.71
CA ALA A 256 3.24 -2.32 14.43
C ALA A 256 4.26 -3.00 15.36
N SER A 257 3.96 -3.13 16.66
CA SER A 257 4.84 -3.81 17.63
C SER A 257 5.03 -5.31 17.37
N ARG A 258 4.20 -5.93 16.50
CA ARG A 258 4.30 -7.33 16.11
C ARG A 258 5.21 -7.57 14.91
N SER A 259 5.62 -6.51 14.21
CA SER A 259 6.51 -6.60 13.05
C SER A 259 7.85 -7.22 13.45
N LYS A 260 8.26 -8.30 12.76
CA LYS A 260 9.53 -9.00 13.01
C LYS A 260 10.48 -9.01 11.81
N VAL A 261 10.04 -8.42 10.70
CA VAL A 261 10.76 -8.45 9.43
C VAL A 261 11.36 -7.09 9.13
N PRO A 262 12.47 -7.01 8.38
CA PRO A 262 12.98 -5.77 7.85
C PRO A 262 11.93 -5.00 7.02
N MET A 263 11.81 -3.69 7.24
CA MET A 263 10.88 -2.81 6.52
C MET A 263 11.59 -1.53 6.09
N VAL A 264 11.35 -1.12 4.85
CA VAL A 264 11.68 0.23 4.38
C VAL A 264 10.39 0.96 4.01
N LEU A 265 10.20 2.13 4.61
CA LEU A 265 9.02 2.98 4.43
C LEU A 265 9.43 4.30 3.80
N PHE A 266 8.98 4.57 2.59
CA PHE A 266 9.28 5.81 1.89
C PHE A 266 8.17 6.83 2.11
N HIS A 267 8.54 8.09 2.35
CA HIS A 267 7.59 9.19 2.51
C HIS A 267 8.11 10.48 1.89
N SER A 268 7.21 11.45 1.68
CA SER A 268 7.57 12.80 1.27
C SER A 268 6.89 13.83 2.16
N ARG A 269 7.59 14.94 2.44
CA ARG A 269 6.99 16.09 3.15
C ARG A 269 5.90 16.79 2.33
N ARG A 270 5.88 16.56 1.01
CA ARG A 270 4.87 17.11 0.11
C ARG A 270 3.66 16.19 -0.06
N ASP A 271 3.68 15.03 0.56
CA ASP A 271 2.53 14.15 0.61
C ASP A 271 1.47 14.73 1.57
N GLN A 272 0.29 15.00 1.01
CA GLN A 272 -0.87 15.55 1.73
C GLN A 272 -1.93 14.48 2.03
N ILE A 273 -1.76 13.26 1.53
CA ILE A 273 -2.68 12.14 1.74
C ILE A 273 -2.20 11.31 2.92
N THR A 274 -0.96 10.84 2.86
CA THR A 274 -0.32 10.12 3.97
C THR A 274 0.81 10.97 4.53
N THR A 275 0.65 11.41 5.78
CA THR A 275 1.58 12.39 6.34
C THR A 275 2.91 11.73 6.70
N SER A 276 4.02 12.46 6.53
CA SER A 276 5.34 11.97 6.98
C SER A 276 5.36 11.61 8.47
N ALA A 277 4.62 12.34 9.30
CA ALA A 277 4.52 12.09 10.73
C ALA A 277 3.90 10.71 11.04
N GLU A 278 2.90 10.29 10.26
CA GLU A 278 2.27 8.99 10.40
C GLU A 278 3.22 7.84 10.04
N VAL A 279 3.92 7.94 8.90
CA VAL A 279 4.89 6.92 8.46
C VAL A 279 6.04 6.79 9.46
N ILE A 280 6.57 7.93 9.94
CA ILE A 280 7.62 7.95 10.96
C ILE A 280 7.11 7.33 12.26
N ALA A 281 5.91 7.70 12.73
CA ALA A 281 5.31 7.14 13.93
C ALA A 281 5.15 5.62 13.84
N PHE A 282 4.71 5.10 12.69
CA PHE A 282 4.66 3.66 12.46
C PHE A 282 6.05 3.02 12.60
N SER A 283 7.08 3.57 11.93
CA SER A 283 8.43 3.01 12.00
C SER A 283 9.00 2.96 13.43
N LEU A 284 8.70 3.98 14.23
CA LEU A 284 9.10 4.04 15.64
C LEU A 284 8.44 2.93 16.48
N VAL A 285 7.17 2.65 16.25
CA VAL A 285 6.44 1.58 16.96
C VAL A 285 6.86 0.20 16.46
N ALA A 286 7.10 0.04 15.16
CA ALA A 286 7.60 -1.20 14.56
C ALA A 286 9.02 -1.54 15.02
N GLY A 287 9.80 -0.54 15.42
CA GLY A 287 11.08 -0.72 16.08
C GLY A 287 12.25 -0.79 15.10
N LYS A 288 13.36 -1.36 15.56
CA LYS A 288 14.69 -1.25 14.91
C LYS A 288 14.77 -1.81 13.48
N ASP A 289 13.86 -2.70 13.13
CA ASP A 289 13.85 -3.38 11.82
C ASP A 289 13.03 -2.58 10.78
N ALA A 290 12.38 -1.49 11.19
CA ALA A 290 11.68 -0.55 10.32
C ALA A 290 12.45 0.77 10.16
N VAL A 291 12.65 1.20 8.91
CA VAL A 291 13.32 2.46 8.58
C VAL A 291 12.42 3.32 7.71
N ALA A 292 12.15 4.54 8.16
CA ALA A 292 11.49 5.57 7.35
C ALA A 292 12.52 6.41 6.59
N ILE A 293 12.34 6.55 5.27
CA ILE A 293 13.21 7.31 4.37
C ILE A 293 12.41 8.42 3.69
N GLU A 294 12.85 9.66 3.86
CA GLU A 294 12.30 10.79 3.13
C GLU A 294 12.87 10.82 1.70
N VAL A 295 11.99 10.90 0.70
CA VAL A 295 12.35 11.05 -0.72
C VAL A 295 11.82 12.34 -1.31
N LYS A 296 12.50 12.84 -2.35
CA LYS A 296 12.14 14.09 -3.04
C LYS A 296 11.01 13.87 -4.04
N ALA A 297 9.81 13.60 -3.54
CA ALA A 297 8.62 13.43 -4.36
C ALA A 297 7.84 14.75 -4.52
N SER A 298 7.17 14.97 -5.66
CA SER A 298 6.32 16.15 -5.91
C SER A 298 5.01 16.11 -5.13
N GLY A 299 4.51 14.92 -4.81
CA GLY A 299 3.31 14.64 -4.02
C GLY A 299 3.10 13.13 -3.81
N HIS A 300 1.93 12.74 -3.31
CA HIS A 300 1.59 11.37 -2.89
C HIS A 300 1.89 10.30 -3.96
N GLY A 301 1.36 10.48 -5.18
CA GLY A 301 1.52 9.50 -6.28
C GLY A 301 2.93 9.41 -6.86
N SER A 302 3.80 10.38 -6.56
CA SER A 302 5.19 10.37 -7.06
C SER A 302 6.21 9.72 -6.11
N VAL A 303 5.77 9.30 -4.93
CA VAL A 303 6.65 8.66 -3.94
C VAL A 303 7.27 7.36 -4.47
N PRO A 304 6.52 6.43 -5.12
CA PRO A 304 7.10 5.22 -5.68
C PRO A 304 8.21 5.49 -6.69
N VAL A 305 7.96 6.39 -7.65
CA VAL A 305 8.94 6.77 -8.69
C VAL A 305 10.20 7.38 -8.05
N ALA A 306 10.04 8.25 -7.06
CA ALA A 306 11.16 8.91 -6.38
C ALA A 306 11.98 7.98 -5.47
N ALA A 307 11.50 6.77 -5.19
CA ALA A 307 12.09 5.82 -4.26
C ALA A 307 12.46 4.48 -4.90
N PHE A 308 12.31 4.35 -6.22
CA PHE A 308 12.46 3.08 -6.93
C PHE A 308 13.89 2.52 -6.84
N GLU A 309 14.91 3.34 -7.04
CA GLU A 309 16.29 2.86 -6.98
C GLU A 309 16.66 2.40 -5.55
N GLU A 310 16.25 3.17 -4.54
CA GLU A 310 16.46 2.82 -3.14
C GLU A 310 15.69 1.56 -2.72
N SER A 311 14.50 1.31 -3.27
CA SER A 311 13.74 0.09 -2.98
C SER A 311 14.41 -1.14 -3.59
N ILE A 312 14.90 -1.06 -4.83
CA ILE A 312 15.66 -2.13 -5.49
C ILE A 312 16.96 -2.42 -4.72
N GLU A 313 17.71 -1.38 -4.35
CA GLU A 313 18.94 -1.56 -3.57
C GLU A 313 18.66 -2.23 -2.22
N TRP A 314 17.57 -1.83 -1.56
CA TRP A 314 17.16 -2.42 -0.30
C TRP A 314 16.77 -3.90 -0.46
N LEU A 315 15.94 -4.22 -1.46
CA LEU A 315 15.51 -5.60 -1.75
C LEU A 315 16.70 -6.50 -2.12
N ALA A 316 17.63 -6.00 -2.95
CA ALA A 316 18.83 -6.75 -3.32
C ALA A 316 19.68 -7.11 -2.11
N LYS A 317 19.75 -6.26 -1.08
CA LYS A 317 20.43 -6.58 0.18
C LYS A 317 19.70 -7.67 0.96
N GLN A 318 18.37 -7.66 0.99
CA GLN A 318 17.60 -8.69 1.71
C GLN A 318 17.73 -10.07 1.06
N THR A 319 17.82 -10.14 -0.27
CA THR A 319 17.94 -11.39 -1.01
C THR A 319 19.37 -11.94 -1.07
N GLY A 320 20.32 -11.37 -0.30
CA GLY A 320 21.72 -11.80 -0.30
C GLY A 320 22.52 -11.37 -1.53
N GLY A 321 22.01 -10.36 -2.25
CA GLY A 321 22.47 -9.96 -3.57
C GLY A 321 22.00 -10.97 -4.60
N MET A 322 21.09 -10.59 -5.50
CA MET A 322 20.92 -11.35 -6.74
C MET A 322 22.31 -11.48 -7.34
N LYS A 323 22.78 -12.72 -7.58
CA LYS A 323 24.05 -12.94 -8.27
C LYS A 323 23.96 -12.10 -9.53
N LYS A 324 24.73 -11.02 -9.61
CA LYS A 324 24.77 -10.18 -10.80
C LYS A 324 24.94 -11.13 -11.96
N ALA A 325 23.97 -11.17 -12.88
CA ALA A 325 24.17 -11.79 -14.17
C ALA A 325 25.52 -11.27 -14.64
N THR A 326 26.49 -12.17 -14.78
CA THR A 326 27.87 -11.77 -15.03
C THR A 326 27.89 -10.85 -16.25
N ASP A 327 28.73 -9.80 -16.28
CA ASP A 327 28.78 -8.75 -17.33
C ASP A 327 28.81 -9.24 -18.80
N LYS A 328 28.86 -10.56 -19.04
CA LYS A 328 28.64 -11.19 -20.35
C LYS A 328 27.17 -11.33 -20.76
N ASP A 329 26.24 -11.23 -19.83
CA ASP A 329 24.79 -11.38 -20.06
C ASP A 329 24.05 -10.04 -19.90
N SER A 330 24.76 -8.91 -19.96
CA SER A 330 24.12 -7.59 -19.95
C SER A 330 23.19 -7.49 -21.15
N VAL A 331 21.89 -7.62 -20.87
CA VAL A 331 20.81 -7.17 -21.73
C VAL A 331 21.16 -5.74 -22.13
N ASN A 332 21.34 -5.49 -23.43
CA ASN A 332 21.68 -4.16 -23.95
C ASN A 332 20.71 -3.13 -23.34
N ASP A 333 21.23 -2.05 -22.75
CA ASP A 333 20.43 -0.91 -22.25
C ASP A 333 19.46 -0.36 -23.31
N GLU A 334 19.76 -0.58 -24.60
CA GLU A 334 18.86 -0.26 -25.72
C GLU A 334 17.51 -1.00 -25.67
N SER A 335 17.44 -2.21 -25.08
CA SER A 335 16.19 -2.96 -24.98
C SER A 335 15.26 -2.39 -23.92
N VAL A 336 15.78 -1.93 -22.78
CA VAL A 336 15.00 -1.24 -21.73
C VAL A 336 14.51 0.12 -22.25
N ALA A 337 15.38 0.86 -22.95
CA ALA A 337 14.99 2.11 -23.62
C ALA A 337 13.96 1.87 -24.74
N ALA A 338 14.08 0.78 -25.50
CA ALA A 338 13.14 0.42 -26.55
C ALA A 338 11.75 0.05 -25.99
N VAL A 339 11.69 -0.66 -24.85
CA VAL A 339 10.44 -0.94 -24.15
C VAL A 339 9.77 0.37 -23.70
N ALA A 340 10.53 1.28 -23.08
CA ALA A 340 10.00 2.58 -22.66
C ALA A 340 9.46 3.45 -23.81
N THR A 341 9.98 3.25 -25.04
CA THR A 341 9.47 3.94 -26.25
C THR A 341 8.37 3.18 -27.00
N ALA A 342 8.19 1.88 -26.75
CA ALA A 342 7.18 1.04 -27.39
C ALA A 342 5.86 0.99 -26.61
N LEU A 343 5.89 1.36 -25.33
CA LEU A 343 4.68 1.65 -24.58
C LEU A 343 3.97 2.86 -25.22
N PRO A 344 2.63 2.83 -25.38
CA PRO A 344 1.91 4.04 -25.73
C PRO A 344 2.33 5.14 -24.74
N ALA A 345 2.57 6.36 -25.24
CA ALA A 345 2.88 7.49 -24.37
C ALA A 345 1.88 7.48 -23.21
N PRO A 346 2.34 7.60 -21.93
CA PRO A 346 1.44 7.54 -20.80
C PRO A 346 0.29 8.48 -21.12
N VAL A 347 -0.90 7.90 -21.21
CA VAL A 347 -2.12 8.69 -21.29
C VAL A 347 -1.99 9.58 -20.07
N SER A 348 -1.79 10.90 -20.27
CA SER A 348 -1.75 11.84 -19.16
C SER A 348 -2.91 11.44 -18.29
N PRO A 349 -2.69 11.07 -17.01
CA PRO A 349 -3.71 10.41 -16.23
C PRO A 349 -4.94 11.29 -16.37
N GLY A 350 -5.92 10.80 -17.12
CA GLY A 350 -7.28 11.25 -16.92
C GLY A 350 -7.52 10.68 -15.56
N VAL A 351 -7.14 11.44 -14.53
CA VAL A 351 -7.32 11.10 -13.13
C VAL A 351 -8.74 10.53 -13.08
N PRO A 352 -8.93 9.21 -12.91
CA PRO A 352 -10.22 8.72 -12.53
C PRO A 352 -10.56 9.54 -11.30
N ASN A 353 -11.79 9.98 -11.19
CA ASN A 353 -12.19 11.08 -10.34
C ASN A 353 -12.13 10.75 -8.83
N ALA A 354 -11.09 10.04 -8.36
CA ALA A 354 -10.64 9.95 -6.98
C ALA A 354 -10.37 11.34 -6.38
N GLN A 355 -10.10 12.36 -7.21
CA GLN A 355 -10.17 13.75 -6.77
C GLN A 355 -11.59 14.14 -6.32
N HIS A 356 -12.67 13.66 -6.92
CA HIS A 356 -14.04 13.99 -6.46
C HIS A 356 -14.45 13.26 -5.18
N ALA A 357 -14.08 11.98 -5.00
CA ALA A 357 -14.32 11.25 -3.76
C ALA A 357 -13.65 11.94 -2.54
N PHE A 358 -12.49 12.57 -2.76
CA PHE A 358 -11.76 13.35 -1.73
C PHE A 358 -12.07 14.87 -1.72
N GLU A 359 -12.45 15.48 -2.85
CA GLU A 359 -12.83 16.89 -2.91
C GLU A 359 -14.19 17.12 -2.26
N ALA A 360 -15.13 16.17 -2.33
CA ALA A 360 -16.42 16.25 -1.64
C ALA A 360 -16.29 16.31 -0.10
N THR A 361 -15.21 15.79 0.47
CA THR A 361 -14.87 15.95 1.90
C THR A 361 -14.01 17.19 2.18
N ASN A 362 -13.27 17.71 1.20
CA ASN A 362 -12.42 18.89 1.33
C ASN A 362 -13.12 20.24 1.05
N VAL A 363 -14.36 20.29 0.57
CA VAL A 363 -15.11 21.56 0.39
C VAL A 363 -15.28 22.32 1.73
N PHE A 364 -15.16 21.67 2.89
CA PHE A 364 -15.26 22.32 4.20
C PHE A 364 -13.96 22.87 4.78
N PHE A 365 -12.78 22.61 4.19
CA PHE A 365 -11.51 23.06 4.75
C PHE A 365 -10.50 23.53 3.69
N ARG A 366 -10.83 24.60 2.96
CA ARG A 366 -9.79 25.51 2.44
C ARG A 366 -9.43 26.51 3.53
N SER A 367 -8.51 26.16 4.41
CA SER A 367 -7.76 27.16 5.16
C SER A 367 -6.53 27.57 4.35
N GLU A 368 -6.33 28.88 4.18
CA GLU A 368 -5.09 29.43 3.61
C GLU A 368 -3.86 28.88 4.37
N PRO A 369 -2.70 28.75 3.70
CA PRO A 369 -1.50 28.20 4.32
C PRO A 369 -1.06 29.07 5.51
N ASN A 370 -1.36 28.60 6.71
CA ASN A 370 -0.96 29.24 7.95
C ASN A 370 0.48 28.82 8.27
N ALA A 371 1.39 29.79 8.30
CA ALA A 371 2.78 29.61 8.69
C ALA A 371 2.89 29.27 10.19
N SER A 372 2.71 28.00 10.56
CA SER A 372 3.00 27.51 11.92
C SER A 372 4.26 26.65 11.92
N THR A 373 5.41 27.30 11.88
CA THR A 373 6.74 26.68 11.92
C THR A 373 7.11 26.12 13.31
N GLY A 374 6.28 26.32 14.33
CA GLY A 374 6.60 25.98 15.73
C GLY A 374 6.34 24.53 16.14
N SER A 375 5.25 23.92 15.67
CA SER A 375 4.82 22.57 16.10
C SER A 375 5.72 21.46 15.53
N ASN A 376 6.07 21.56 14.25
CA ASN A 376 6.91 20.56 13.58
C ASN A 376 8.36 20.57 14.10
N ALA A 377 8.88 21.71 14.56
CA ALA A 377 10.25 21.80 15.08
C ALA A 377 10.41 21.14 16.47
N ALA A 378 9.34 21.04 17.26
CA ALA A 378 9.38 20.34 18.54
C ALA A 378 9.36 18.81 18.33
N MET A 379 8.51 18.32 17.43
CA MET A 379 8.46 16.90 17.07
C MET A 379 9.77 16.42 16.39
N ASN A 380 10.35 17.24 15.51
CA ASN A 380 11.62 16.91 14.85
C ASN A 380 12.80 16.81 15.83
N ARG A 381 12.84 17.66 16.87
CA ARG A 381 13.88 17.57 17.91
C ARG A 381 13.75 16.32 18.78
N GLU A 382 12.55 15.78 18.92
CA GLU A 382 12.32 14.53 19.66
C GLU A 382 12.60 13.30 18.80
N ILE A 383 12.37 13.37 17.48
CA ILE A 383 12.78 12.34 16.50
C ILE A 383 14.32 12.25 16.40
N GLU A 384 15.05 13.36 16.48
CA GLU A 384 16.53 13.35 16.49
C GLU A 384 17.12 12.68 17.74
N LYS A 385 16.39 12.69 18.86
CA LYS A 385 16.84 12.08 20.13
C LYS A 385 16.60 10.57 20.21
N THR A 386 15.69 10.00 19.41
CA THR A 386 15.33 8.57 19.48
C THR A 386 16.30 7.65 18.75
N GLY A 387 17.35 8.19 18.11
CA GLY A 387 18.31 7.39 17.34
C GLY A 387 17.74 6.85 16.02
N VAL A 388 16.59 7.39 15.57
CA VAL A 388 16.11 7.20 14.20
C VAL A 388 17.19 7.70 13.26
N ARG A 389 17.78 6.79 12.48
CA ARG A 389 18.80 7.15 11.51
C ARG A 389 18.13 7.91 10.37
N ILE A 390 18.23 9.23 10.40
CA ILE A 390 18.02 10.05 9.21
C ILE A 390 19.12 9.64 8.22
N ASN A 391 18.68 9.20 7.04
CA ASN A 391 19.46 8.73 5.90
C ASN A 391 21.00 8.93 5.99
N PRO A 392 21.83 7.88 6.17
CA PRO A 392 23.29 8.00 6.12
C PRO A 392 23.83 8.34 4.71
N TYR A 393 22.98 8.36 3.69
CA TYR A 393 23.31 8.61 2.28
C TYR A 393 22.94 10.03 1.81
N ALA A 394 22.55 10.94 2.70
CA ALA A 394 22.19 12.32 2.31
C ALA A 394 23.39 13.22 1.93
N ASN A 395 24.64 12.71 1.98
CA ASN A 395 25.85 13.42 1.59
C ASN A 395 26.80 12.52 0.76
N GLN A 396 26.35 12.06 -0.40
CA GLN A 396 27.24 11.67 -1.51
C GLN A 396 26.72 12.26 -2.82
#